data_AF-A0A348MY57-F1
#
_entry.id   AF-A0A348MY57-F1
#
_cell.length_a   1.000
_cell.length_b   1.000
_cell.length_c   1.000
_cell.angle_alpha   90.00
_cell.angle_beta   90.00
_cell.angle_gamma   90.00
#
_symmetry.space_group_name_H-M   'P 1'
#
loop_
_entity.id
_entity.type
_entity.pdbx_description
1 polymer ?
#
loop_
_entity_poly.entity_id
_entity_poly.type
_entity_poly.pdbx_seq_one_letter_code
_entity_poly.pdbx_strand_id
1 'polypeptide(L)'
;MNTAIKSFSPAVLAILLTMPVSQASANDATAGSQLMVKTSVAEVIGVREIESGKMEQGIRKSKAALAKTSMASLRKPFLDNLCVAHLAINNMEQASQYCQAAVNTGKATAISYNNRAVMHHVSGNLEASLEDLDTASQLGKFQNMVAGNMQIVSQQKVLSKNNALKIEEDSSLIANTIR
;
A
#
# COMPACT_ATOMS: atom_id res chain seq x y z
N MET A 1 -70.80 46.91 23.15
CA MET A 1 -69.67 46.60 24.05
C MET A 1 -68.55 46.08 23.16
N ASN A 2 -67.68 46.97 22.63
CA ASN A 2 -66.35 47.33 23.16
C ASN A 2 -65.55 46.07 23.57
N THR A 3 -64.42 45.70 22.97
CA THR A 3 -63.19 46.45 22.61
C THR A 3 -62.33 45.53 21.72
N ALA A 4 -61.84 45.92 20.55
CA ALA A 4 -60.65 46.74 20.24
C ALA A 4 -59.36 45.94 19.92
N ILE A 5 -58.98 46.00 18.63
CA ILE A 5 -57.66 46.30 18.02
C ILE A 5 -56.43 45.44 18.43
N LYS A 6 -55.78 44.80 17.43
CA LYS A 6 -54.49 45.26 16.86
C LYS A 6 -54.02 44.37 15.68
N SER A 7 -53.81 45.04 14.57
CA SER A 7 -53.14 44.63 13.32
C SER A 7 -51.64 44.43 13.49
N PHE A 8 -51.03 43.49 12.76
CA PHE A 8 -49.67 43.65 12.24
C PHE A 8 -49.48 42.90 10.90
N SER A 9 -48.73 43.57 10.03
CA SER A 9 -48.50 43.39 8.58
C SER A 9 -47.67 42.16 8.17
N PRO A 10 -47.59 41.84 6.86
CA PRO A 10 -47.00 40.61 6.34
C PRO A 10 -45.47 40.70 6.32
N ALA A 11 -44.80 39.78 7.01
CA ALA A 11 -43.37 39.61 6.87
C ALA A 11 -43.08 38.81 5.59
N VAL A 12 -42.64 39.55 4.57
CA VAL A 12 -41.98 39.05 3.36
C VAL A 12 -40.81 38.17 3.77
N LEU A 13 -40.94 36.86 3.56
CA LEU A 13 -39.87 35.90 3.76
C LEU A 13 -38.90 36.02 2.58
N ALA A 14 -37.81 36.75 2.77
CA ALA A 14 -36.70 36.79 1.83
C ALA A 14 -36.01 35.41 1.84
N ILE A 15 -36.21 34.62 0.79
CA ILE A 15 -35.48 33.36 0.58
C ILE A 15 -34.09 33.75 0.07
N LEU A 16 -33.12 33.74 0.98
CA LEU A 16 -31.69 33.82 0.65
C LEU A 16 -31.29 32.51 -0.05
N LEU A 17 -31.17 32.54 -1.37
CA LEU A 17 -30.57 31.45 -2.14
C LEU A 17 -29.06 31.48 -1.94
N THR A 18 -28.58 30.94 -0.81
CA THR A 18 -27.18 30.55 -0.71
C THR A 18 -26.98 29.31 -1.55
N MET A 19 -26.32 29.48 -2.69
CA MET A 19 -25.80 28.39 -3.51
C MET A 19 -25.01 27.42 -2.62
N PRO A 20 -25.26 26.10 -2.66
CA PRO A 20 -24.19 25.18 -2.33
C PRO A 20 -23.16 25.35 -3.44
N VAL A 21 -22.02 25.97 -3.11
CA VAL A 21 -20.80 25.73 -3.86
C VAL A 21 -20.65 24.22 -3.88
N SER A 22 -20.86 23.62 -5.05
CA SER A 22 -20.51 22.23 -5.29
C SER A 22 -19.02 22.13 -4.99
N GLN A 23 -18.69 21.73 -3.76
CA GLN A 23 -17.40 21.17 -3.44
C GLN A 23 -17.36 19.85 -4.20
N ALA A 24 -16.96 19.92 -5.47
CA ALA A 24 -16.48 18.77 -6.19
C ALA A 24 -15.41 18.16 -5.28
N SER A 25 -15.77 17.02 -4.70
CA SER A 25 -14.97 16.28 -3.75
C SER A 25 -13.57 16.11 -4.32
N ALA A 26 -12.57 16.58 -3.58
CA ALA A 26 -11.15 16.34 -3.88
C ALA A 26 -10.75 14.87 -3.62
N ASN A 27 -11.69 13.92 -3.70
CA ASN A 27 -11.43 12.51 -3.42
C ASN A 27 -11.05 11.71 -4.69
N ASP A 28 -11.12 12.31 -5.87
CA ASP A 28 -10.79 11.63 -7.14
C ASP A 28 -9.33 11.81 -7.62
N ALA A 29 -8.45 12.39 -6.79
CA ALA A 29 -7.00 12.46 -7.05
C ALA A 29 -6.19 11.36 -6.33
N THR A 30 -6.85 10.50 -5.54
CA THR A 30 -6.22 9.42 -4.74
C THR A 30 -6.73 8.03 -5.12
N ALA A 31 -7.09 7.79 -6.39
CA ALA A 31 -6.98 6.45 -6.98
C ALA A 31 -5.49 6.10 -7.24
N GLY A 32 -4.63 6.47 -6.28
CA GLY A 32 -3.19 6.59 -6.45
C GLY A 32 -2.52 5.25 -6.19
N SER A 33 -1.82 4.75 -7.22
CA SER A 33 -0.52 4.08 -7.05
C SER A 33 -0.43 3.13 -5.85
N GLN A 34 -1.36 2.19 -5.74
CA GLN A 34 -1.25 1.15 -4.73
C GLN A 34 -0.22 0.14 -5.21
N LEU A 35 0.77 -0.14 -4.35
CA LEU A 35 1.72 -1.21 -4.60
C LEU A 35 1.01 -2.54 -4.83
N MET A 36 1.42 -3.24 -5.89
CA MET A 36 0.85 -4.51 -6.29
C MET A 36 1.69 -5.67 -5.76
N VAL A 37 1.05 -6.59 -5.06
CA VAL A 37 1.63 -7.89 -4.69
C VAL A 37 0.95 -8.99 -5.47
N LYS A 38 1.63 -10.13 -5.65
CA LYS A 38 1.04 -11.29 -6.33
C LYS A 38 1.40 -12.59 -5.64
N THR A 39 0.43 -13.46 -5.47
CA THR A 39 0.62 -14.87 -5.12
C THR A 39 1.48 -15.58 -6.17
N SER A 40 2.06 -16.72 -5.80
CA SER A 40 2.76 -17.58 -6.75
C SER A 40 1.82 -18.02 -7.88
N VAL A 41 2.35 -18.23 -9.08
CA VAL A 41 1.56 -18.78 -10.21
C VAL A 41 1.14 -20.24 -10.04
N ALA A 42 1.68 -20.93 -9.04
CA ALA A 42 1.38 -22.34 -8.82
C ALA A 42 0.11 -22.50 -7.98
N GLU A 43 -0.80 -23.36 -8.43
CA GLU A 43 -1.97 -23.77 -7.66
C GLU A 43 -1.54 -24.67 -6.51
N VAL A 44 -1.45 -24.10 -5.31
CA VAL A 44 -1.06 -24.81 -4.08
C VAL A 44 -2.09 -24.61 -2.97
N ILE A 45 -2.10 -25.52 -2.00
CA ILE A 45 -3.05 -25.51 -0.88
C ILE A 45 -3.04 -24.13 -0.18
N GLY A 46 -4.21 -23.49 -0.11
CA GLY A 46 -4.42 -22.20 0.55
C GLY A 46 -4.41 -20.98 -0.38
N VAL A 47 -3.95 -21.10 -1.64
CA VAL A 47 -3.83 -19.94 -2.53
C VAL A 47 -5.18 -19.29 -2.87
N ARG A 48 -6.20 -20.10 -3.14
CA ARG A 48 -7.55 -19.62 -3.51
C ARG A 48 -8.22 -18.86 -2.37
N GLU A 49 -8.00 -19.32 -1.13
CA GLU A 49 -8.48 -18.60 0.04
C GLU A 49 -7.80 -17.25 0.21
N ILE A 50 -6.49 -17.17 -0.04
CA ILE A 50 -5.75 -15.90 0.00
C ILE A 50 -6.28 -14.96 -1.09
N GLU A 51 -6.40 -15.44 -2.33
CA GLU A 51 -6.86 -14.63 -3.46
C GLU A 51 -8.32 -14.16 -3.34
N SER A 52 -9.17 -14.94 -2.64
CA SER A 52 -10.55 -14.58 -2.35
C SER A 52 -10.74 -13.78 -1.05
N GLY A 53 -9.65 -13.37 -0.40
CA GLY A 53 -9.70 -12.54 0.81
C GLY A 53 -9.91 -13.31 2.12
N LYS A 54 -10.03 -14.63 2.08
CA LYS A 54 -10.17 -15.51 3.26
C LYS A 54 -8.82 -15.77 3.92
N MET A 55 -8.15 -14.69 4.34
CA MET A 55 -6.74 -14.69 4.75
C MET A 55 -6.43 -15.69 5.85
N GLU A 56 -7.25 -15.74 6.91
CA GLU A 56 -7.02 -16.66 8.02
C GLU A 56 -7.04 -18.13 7.59
N GLN A 57 -8.01 -18.52 6.76
CA GLN A 57 -8.10 -19.89 6.25
C GLN A 57 -6.94 -20.20 5.31
N GLY A 58 -6.61 -19.28 4.40
CA GLY A 58 -5.53 -19.43 3.43
C GLY A 58 -4.15 -19.50 4.09
N ILE A 59 -3.89 -18.68 5.11
CA ILE A 59 -2.66 -18.71 5.91
C ILE A 59 -2.55 -20.04 6.65
N ARG A 60 -3.61 -20.48 7.36
CA ARG A 60 -3.58 -21.77 8.08
C ARG A 60 -3.28 -22.93 7.14
N LYS A 61 -3.97 -23.00 6.00
CA LYS A 61 -3.78 -24.05 4.98
C LYS A 61 -2.37 -24.02 4.38
N SER A 62 -1.89 -22.84 3.99
CA SER A 62 -0.55 -22.66 3.41
C SER A 62 0.55 -23.02 4.39
N LYS A 63 0.44 -22.63 5.67
CA LYS A 63 1.40 -23.01 6.72
C LYS A 63 1.44 -24.51 6.96
N ALA A 64 0.29 -25.17 7.02
CA ALA A 64 0.22 -26.62 7.20
C ALA A 64 0.85 -27.38 6.03
N ALA A 65 0.64 -26.91 4.79
CA ALA A 65 1.24 -27.50 3.60
C ALA A 65 2.76 -27.24 3.53
N LEU A 66 3.20 -26.02 3.85
CA LEU A 66 4.61 -25.66 3.94
C LEU A 66 5.36 -26.52 4.96
N ALA A 67 4.75 -26.81 6.12
CA ALA A 67 5.34 -27.66 7.16
C ALA A 67 5.59 -29.10 6.69
N LYS A 68 4.78 -29.60 5.75
CA LYS A 68 4.92 -30.94 5.17
C LYS A 68 5.85 -30.99 3.95
N THR A 69 6.35 -29.84 3.50
CA THR A 69 7.14 -29.72 2.27
C THR A 69 8.62 -29.55 2.58
N SER A 70 9.42 -30.61 2.42
CA SER A 70 10.86 -30.59 2.76
C SER A 70 11.75 -30.06 1.63
N MET A 71 11.36 -30.23 0.36
CA MET A 71 12.17 -29.81 -0.79
C MET A 71 12.11 -28.30 -0.99
N ALA A 72 13.27 -27.62 -0.93
CA ALA A 72 13.38 -26.16 -1.00
C ALA A 72 12.65 -25.54 -2.20
N SER A 73 12.77 -26.14 -3.38
CA SER A 73 12.12 -25.67 -4.62
C SER A 73 10.59 -25.70 -4.55
N LEU A 74 10.00 -26.67 -3.83
CA LEU A 74 8.56 -26.81 -3.67
C LEU A 74 7.99 -25.94 -2.55
N ARG A 75 8.84 -25.39 -1.68
CA ARG A 75 8.42 -24.50 -0.59
C ARG A 75 8.07 -23.10 -1.10
N LYS A 76 8.74 -22.63 -2.15
CA LYS A 76 8.64 -21.26 -2.67
C LYS A 76 7.19 -20.80 -2.91
N PRO A 77 6.31 -21.57 -3.59
CA PRO A 77 4.93 -21.14 -3.80
C PRO A 77 4.18 -20.79 -2.52
N PHE A 78 4.32 -21.62 -1.47
CA PHE A 78 3.70 -21.36 -0.17
C PHE A 78 4.30 -20.13 0.51
N LEU A 79 5.62 -19.93 0.39
CA LEU A 79 6.32 -18.78 0.98
C LEU A 79 5.91 -17.47 0.31
N ASP A 80 5.83 -17.43 -1.03
CA ASP A 80 5.33 -16.25 -1.77
C ASP A 80 3.89 -15.93 -1.34
N ASN A 81 3.02 -16.95 -1.26
CA ASN A 81 1.62 -16.77 -0.87
C ASN A 81 1.47 -16.27 0.57
N LEU A 82 2.27 -16.80 1.51
CA LEU A 82 2.27 -16.38 2.90
C LEU A 82 2.83 -14.95 3.06
N CYS A 83 3.86 -14.58 2.31
CA CYS A 83 4.36 -13.21 2.23
C CYS A 83 3.22 -12.25 1.84
N VAL A 84 2.49 -12.54 0.76
CA VAL A 84 1.33 -11.74 0.32
C VAL A 84 0.25 -11.66 1.39
N ALA A 85 -0.15 -12.81 1.96
CA ALA A 85 -1.23 -12.85 2.94
C ALA A 85 -0.88 -12.07 4.21
N HIS A 86 0.37 -12.14 4.68
CA HIS A 86 0.83 -11.41 5.85
C HIS A 86 0.98 -9.90 5.60
N LEU A 87 1.37 -9.48 4.39
CA LEU A 87 1.30 -8.07 3.98
C LEU A 87 -0.15 -7.56 3.99
N ALA A 88 -1.09 -8.34 3.47
CA ALA A 88 -2.50 -7.95 3.40
C ALA A 88 -3.15 -7.73 4.77
N ILE A 89 -2.70 -8.45 5.81
CA ILE A 89 -3.19 -8.28 7.19
C ILE A 89 -2.25 -7.43 8.06
N ASN A 90 -1.29 -6.72 7.44
CA ASN A 90 -0.30 -5.87 8.10
C ASN A 90 0.51 -6.56 9.22
N ASN A 91 0.73 -7.88 9.10
CA ASN A 91 1.60 -8.62 10.01
C ASN A 91 3.03 -8.60 9.47
N MET A 92 3.73 -7.48 9.72
CA MET A 92 5.04 -7.20 9.12
C MET A 92 6.15 -8.13 9.60
N GLU A 93 6.09 -8.63 10.83
CA GLU A 93 7.05 -9.60 11.36
C GLU A 93 7.03 -10.88 10.52
N GLN A 94 5.85 -11.47 10.34
CA GLN A 94 5.70 -12.69 9.55
C GLN A 94 5.89 -12.45 8.05
N ALA A 95 5.44 -11.29 7.53
CA ALA A 95 5.66 -10.93 6.14
C ALA A 95 7.15 -10.91 5.81
N SER A 96 7.96 -10.19 6.60
CA SER A 96 9.41 -10.12 6.43
C SER A 96 10.06 -11.51 6.38
N GLN A 97 9.72 -12.38 7.33
CA GLN A 97 10.23 -13.76 7.38
C GLN A 97 9.88 -14.55 6.11
N TYR A 98 8.62 -14.53 5.68
CA TYR A 98 8.18 -15.33 4.53
C TYR A 98 8.68 -14.77 3.19
N CYS A 99 8.69 -13.45 3.01
CA CYS A 99 9.23 -12.83 1.80
C CYS A 99 10.74 -13.12 1.65
N GLN A 100 11.49 -13.01 2.75
CA GLN A 100 12.91 -13.35 2.77
C GLN A 100 13.15 -14.84 2.49
N ALA A 101 12.37 -15.72 3.13
CA ALA A 101 12.47 -17.16 2.90
C ALA A 101 12.16 -17.54 1.44
N ALA A 102 11.20 -16.87 0.79
CA ALA A 102 10.86 -17.11 -0.60
C ALA A 102 12.03 -16.80 -1.55
N VAL A 103 12.70 -15.66 -1.35
CA VAL A 103 13.90 -15.28 -2.11
C VAL A 103 15.07 -16.25 -1.84
N ASN A 104 15.21 -16.74 -0.60
CA ASN A 104 16.30 -17.65 -0.21
C ASN A 104 16.12 -19.11 -0.66
N THR A 105 15.06 -19.45 -1.39
CA THR A 105 14.84 -20.83 -1.87
C THR A 105 15.82 -21.28 -2.97
N GLY A 106 16.63 -20.37 -3.51
CA GLY A 106 17.47 -20.62 -4.70
C GLY A 106 16.69 -20.72 -6.01
N LYS A 107 15.37 -20.50 -5.96
CA LYS A 107 14.45 -20.50 -7.12
C LYS A 107 13.58 -19.25 -7.15
N ALA A 108 14.08 -18.14 -6.58
CA ALA A 108 13.38 -16.86 -6.54
C ALA A 108 12.91 -16.43 -7.94
N THR A 109 11.78 -15.75 -7.97
CA THR A 109 11.12 -15.30 -9.20
C THR A 109 10.87 -13.80 -9.14
N ALA A 110 10.50 -13.18 -10.26
CA ALA A 110 10.09 -11.77 -10.27
C ALA A 110 8.99 -11.48 -9.23
N ILE A 111 8.07 -12.42 -9.00
CA ILE A 111 7.05 -12.32 -7.94
C ILE A 111 7.69 -12.28 -6.54
N SER A 112 8.66 -13.15 -6.26
CA SER A 112 9.31 -13.26 -4.96
C SER A 112 10.03 -11.97 -4.59
N TYR A 113 10.80 -11.42 -5.53
CA TYR A 113 11.48 -10.13 -5.36
C TYR A 113 10.49 -8.97 -5.29
N ASN A 114 9.49 -8.92 -6.17
CA ASN A 114 8.45 -7.88 -6.13
C ASN A 114 7.72 -7.85 -4.77
N ASN A 115 7.32 -8.99 -4.23
CA ASN A 115 6.61 -9.04 -2.96
C ASN A 115 7.51 -8.60 -1.79
N ARG A 116 8.79 -8.98 -1.81
CA ARG A 116 9.76 -8.52 -0.80
C ARG A 116 10.06 -7.02 -0.93
N ALA A 117 10.09 -6.48 -2.15
CA ALA A 117 10.16 -5.03 -2.35
C ALA A 117 8.99 -4.29 -1.70
N VAL A 118 7.75 -4.76 -1.92
CA VAL A 118 6.58 -4.16 -1.27
C VAL A 118 6.70 -4.22 0.25
N MET A 119 7.19 -5.34 0.80
CA MET A 119 7.48 -5.45 2.24
C MET A 119 8.50 -4.42 2.72
N HIS A 120 9.60 -4.23 1.98
CA HIS A 120 10.62 -3.23 2.29
C HIS A 120 10.07 -1.80 2.24
N HIS A 121 9.29 -1.47 1.21
CA HIS A 121 8.61 -0.18 1.11
C HIS A 121 7.67 0.08 2.30
N VAL A 122 6.83 -0.89 2.67
CA VAL A 122 5.92 -0.77 3.83
C VAL A 122 6.72 -0.59 5.13
N SER A 123 7.93 -1.16 5.20
CA SER A 123 8.86 -0.99 6.33
C SER A 123 9.67 0.32 6.26
N GLY A 124 9.43 1.19 5.27
CA GLY A 124 10.15 2.45 5.07
C GLY A 124 11.54 2.31 4.45
N ASN A 125 11.95 1.12 4.04
CA ASN A 125 13.24 0.86 3.41
C ASN A 125 13.12 0.95 1.87
N LEU A 126 13.14 2.18 1.35
CA LEU A 126 12.98 2.43 -0.08
C LEU A 126 14.18 1.95 -0.90
N GLU A 127 15.39 2.00 -0.34
CA GLU A 127 16.61 1.48 -0.96
C GLU A 127 16.51 0.00 -1.26
N ALA A 128 16.22 -0.83 -0.24
CA ALA A 128 16.09 -2.28 -0.42
C ALA A 128 14.89 -2.62 -1.32
N SER A 129 13.81 -1.83 -1.25
CA SER A 129 12.67 -1.99 -2.15
C SER A 129 13.07 -1.81 -3.62
N LEU A 130 13.87 -0.79 -3.94
CA LEU A 130 14.30 -0.53 -5.33
C LEU A 130 15.29 -1.59 -5.82
N GLU A 131 16.19 -2.08 -4.97
CA GLU A 131 17.12 -3.17 -5.29
C GLU A 131 16.37 -4.46 -5.66
N ASP A 132 15.33 -4.80 -4.90
CA ASP A 132 14.47 -5.94 -5.18
C ASP A 132 13.68 -5.76 -6.48
N LEU A 133 13.15 -4.56 -6.75
CA LEU A 133 12.42 -4.29 -7.98
C LEU A 133 13.33 -4.31 -9.21
N ASP A 134 14.58 -3.87 -9.07
CA ASP A 134 15.57 -3.96 -10.14
C ASP A 134 15.88 -5.42 -10.45
N THR A 135 16.13 -6.22 -9.41
CA THR A 135 16.31 -7.67 -9.55
C THR A 135 15.08 -8.34 -10.19
N ALA A 136 13.87 -7.96 -9.79
CA ALA A 136 12.63 -8.48 -10.37
C ALA A 136 12.49 -8.10 -11.86
N SER A 137 12.89 -6.89 -12.23
CA SER A 137 12.86 -6.37 -13.60
C SER A 137 13.76 -7.18 -14.52
N GLN A 138 14.99 -7.46 -14.09
CA GLN A 138 15.98 -8.25 -14.85
C GLN A 138 15.50 -9.68 -15.18
N LEU A 139 14.56 -10.23 -14.41
CA LEU A 139 13.99 -11.56 -14.68
C LEU A 139 12.96 -11.58 -15.83
N GLY A 140 12.58 -10.44 -16.39
CA GLY A 140 11.79 -10.34 -17.62
C GLY A 140 10.32 -10.80 -17.55
N LYS A 141 9.82 -11.15 -16.36
CA LYS A 141 8.41 -11.55 -16.13
C LYS A 141 7.67 -10.50 -15.31
N PHE A 142 6.34 -10.42 -15.47
CA PHE A 142 5.47 -9.49 -14.74
C PHE A 142 5.90 -8.01 -14.81
N GLN A 143 6.47 -7.60 -15.95
CA GLN A 143 7.13 -6.30 -16.11
C GLN A 143 6.20 -5.11 -15.80
N ASN A 144 4.93 -5.18 -16.16
CA ASN A 144 3.98 -4.10 -15.85
C ASN A 144 3.79 -3.90 -14.33
N MET A 145 3.73 -5.00 -13.56
CA MET A 145 3.60 -4.95 -12.11
C MET A 145 4.89 -4.41 -11.47
N VAL A 146 6.03 -4.94 -11.90
CA VAL A 146 7.35 -4.52 -11.39
C VAL A 146 7.61 -3.06 -11.71
N ALA A 147 7.37 -2.62 -12.95
CA ALA A 147 7.54 -1.24 -13.38
C ALA A 147 6.59 -0.29 -12.65
N GLY A 148 5.33 -0.69 -12.44
CA GLY A 148 4.37 0.08 -11.66
C GLY A 148 4.85 0.30 -10.22
N ASN A 149 5.26 -0.77 -9.54
CA ASN A 149 5.81 -0.67 -8.20
C ASN A 149 7.11 0.15 -8.14
N MET A 150 7.99 -0.03 -9.13
CA MET A 150 9.24 0.72 -9.26
C MET A 150 8.99 2.22 -9.37
N GLN A 151 8.01 2.61 -10.19
CA GLN A 151 7.61 4.01 -10.35
C GLN A 151 7.12 4.61 -9.04
N ILE A 152 6.27 3.89 -8.30
CA ILE A 152 5.73 4.31 -7.01
C ILE A 152 6.85 4.56 -6.00
N VAL A 153 7.72 3.57 -5.81
CA VAL A 153 8.81 3.63 -4.82
C VAL A 153 9.83 4.71 -5.20
N SER A 154 10.15 4.85 -6.49
CA SER A 154 11.07 5.88 -6.98
C SER A 154 10.53 7.28 -6.76
N GLN A 155 9.24 7.50 -7.03
CA GLN A 155 8.57 8.78 -6.78
C GLN A 155 8.60 9.12 -5.28
N GLN A 156 8.26 8.16 -4.41
CA GLN A 156 8.29 8.37 -2.97
C GLN A 156 9.71 8.70 -2.47
N LYS A 157 10.75 8.05 -3.01
CA LYS A 157 12.15 8.32 -2.65
C LYS A 157 12.60 9.73 -3.04
N VAL A 158 12.14 10.25 -4.16
CA VAL A 158 12.43 11.64 -4.56
C VAL A 158 11.72 12.62 -3.62
N LEU A 159 10.45 12.36 -3.31
CA LEU A 159 9.67 13.20 -2.40
C LEU A 159 10.27 13.23 -0.99
N SER A 160 10.72 12.09 -0.46
CA SER A 160 11.35 12.03 0.87
C SER A 160 12.65 12.83 0.93
N LYS A 161 13.48 12.77 -0.12
CA LYS A 161 14.70 13.56 -0.24
C LYS A 161 14.43 15.05 -0.31
N ASN A 162 13.48 15.47 -1.15
CA ASN A 162 13.12 16.88 -1.30
C ASN A 162 12.58 17.47 0.01
N ASN A 163 11.78 16.70 0.74
CA ASN A 163 11.27 17.12 2.04
C ASN A 163 12.39 17.26 3.08
N ALA A 164 13.38 16.36 3.07
CA ALA A 164 14.54 16.46 3.97
C ALA A 164 15.35 17.74 3.71
N LEU A 165 15.62 18.06 2.43
CA LEU A 165 16.35 19.29 2.05
C LEU A 165 15.63 20.56 2.51
N LYS A 166 14.30 20.60 2.39
CA LYS A 166 13.51 21.75 2.84
C LYS A 166 13.60 21.97 4.36
N ILE A 167 13.57 20.89 5.14
CA ILE A 167 13.69 20.97 6.61
C ILE A 167 15.07 21.51 7.02
N GLU A 168 16.13 21.11 6.32
CA GLU A 168 17.49 21.60 6.56
C GLU A 168 17.60 23.10 6.25
N GLU A 169 17.04 23.56 5.12
CA GLU A 169 17.00 24.97 4.75
C GLU A 169 16.26 25.81 5.81
N ASP A 170 15.04 25.41 6.18
CA ASP A 170 14.23 26.10 7.18
C ASP A 170 14.95 26.18 8.55
N SER A 171 15.63 25.11 8.96
CA SER A 171 16.39 25.08 10.22
C SER A 171 17.59 26.03 10.21
N SER A 172 18.28 26.15 9.07
CA SER A 172 19.42 27.06 8.89
C SER A 172 18.99 28.54 8.92
N LEU A 173 17.83 28.87 8.35
CA LEU A 173 17.26 30.22 8.36
C LEU A 173 16.87 30.65 9.78
N ILE A 174 16.27 29.76 10.57
CA ILE A 174 15.93 30.02 11.97
C ILE A 174 17.20 30.25 12.81
N ALA A 175 18.24 29.43 12.63
CA ALA A 175 19.50 29.57 13.36
C ALA A 175 20.21 30.91 13.08
N ASN A 176 20.14 31.42 11.84
CA ASN A 176 20.72 32.71 11.47
C ASN A 176 19.89 33.92 11.96
N THR A 177 18.60 33.75 12.20
CA THR A 177 17.71 34.84 12.65
C THR A 177 17.78 35.07 14.17
N ILE A 178 18.28 34.10 14.93
CA ILE A 178 18.41 34.17 16.41
C ILE A 178 19.77 34.72 16.85
N ARG A 179 20.70 34.98 15.91
CA ARG A 179 22.05 35.50 16.18
C ARG A 179 22.13 37.01 15.96
#